data_AF-A0A817HEG5-F1
#
_entry.id   AF-A0A817HEG5-F1
#
_cell.length_a   1.000
_cell.length_b   1.000
_cell.length_c   1.000
_cell.angle_alpha   90.00
_cell.angle_beta   90.00
_cell.angle_gamma   90.00
#
_symmetry.space_group_name_H-M   'P 1'
#
loop_
_entity.id
_entity.type
_entity.pdbx_description
1 polymer ?
#
loop_
_entity_poly.entity_id
_entity_poly.type
_entity_poly.pdbx_seq_one_letter_code
_entity_poly.pdbx_strand_id
1 'polypeptide(L)'
;MSFQLAREQFRTMIFYDWKIGLRYKYSHARLVQACGEQAPSDHTVFNWFREFQRDNFSVQDAPRSGRPSTSVNEQTIDAVRKIIEDDPHSTYQ
;
A
#
# COMPACT_ATOMS: atom_id res chain seq x y z
N MET A 1 5.12 -27.55 -7.58
CA MET A 1 4.08 -26.53 -7.82
C MET A 1 4.04 -25.63 -6.60
N SER A 2 4.73 -24.49 -6.61
CA SER A 2 4.73 -23.55 -5.49
C SER A 2 3.49 -22.67 -5.60
N PHE A 3 2.55 -22.81 -4.67
CA PHE A 3 1.44 -21.88 -4.53
C PHE A 3 1.97 -20.64 -3.80
N GLN A 4 1.97 -19.48 -4.45
CA GLN A 4 2.39 -18.23 -3.83
C GLN A 4 1.14 -17.42 -3.46
N LEU A 5 0.98 -17.12 -2.18
CA LEU A 5 -0.14 -16.32 -1.72
C LEU A 5 0.10 -14.83 -2.00
N ALA A 6 -0.90 -14.16 -2.55
CA ALA A 6 -0.91 -12.72 -2.73
C ALA A 6 -1.09 -12.00 -1.38
N ARG A 7 -0.64 -10.74 -1.29
CA ARG A 7 -0.75 -9.92 -0.06
C ARG A 7 -2.20 -9.80 0.43
N GLU A 8 -3.15 -9.67 -0.49
CA GLU A 8 -4.58 -9.61 -0.19
C GLU A 8 -5.10 -10.89 0.47
N GLN A 9 -4.59 -12.06 0.06
CA GLN A 9 -4.99 -13.33 0.67
C GLN A 9 -4.55 -13.41 2.13
N PHE A 10 -3.33 -12.97 2.43
CA PHE A 10 -2.87 -12.87 3.81
C PHE A 10 -3.72 -11.92 4.64
N ARG A 11 -4.11 -10.77 4.09
CA ARG A 11 -4.99 -9.81 4.77
C ARG A 11 -6.37 -10.40 5.06
N THR A 12 -6.94 -11.15 4.12
CA THR A 12 -8.19 -11.89 4.33
C THR A 12 -8.06 -12.94 5.43
N MET A 13 -6.95 -13.68 5.48
CA MET A 13 -6.68 -14.65 6.57
C MET A 13 -6.54 -13.96 7.93
N ILE A 14 -5.82 -12.84 8.00
CA ILE A 14 -5.67 -12.04 9.22
C ILE A 14 -7.04 -11.49 9.66
N PHE A 15 -7.86 -11.02 8.71
CA PHE A 15 -9.22 -10.54 9.00
C PHE A 15 -10.11 -11.66 9.56
N TYR A 16 -10.04 -12.86 8.99
CA TYR A 16 -10.73 -14.03 9.51
C TYR A 16 -10.30 -14.35 10.95
N ASP A 17 -8.99 -14.40 11.22
CA ASP A 17 -8.45 -14.67 12.56
C ASP A 17 -8.89 -13.59 13.58
N TRP A 18 -8.92 -12.32 13.16
CA TRP A 18 -9.44 -11.22 13.98
C TRP A 18 -10.94 -11.39 14.26
N LYS A 19 -11.74 -11.72 13.24
CA LYS A 19 -13.20 -11.93 13.36
C LYS A 19 -13.57 -13.04 14.34
N ILE A 20 -12.78 -14.11 14.41
CA ILE A 20 -12.99 -15.20 15.37
C ILE A 20 -12.41 -14.91 16.77
N GLY A 21 -11.87 -13.70 16.99
CA GLY A 21 -11.36 -13.25 18.29
C GLY A 21 -9.96 -13.77 18.63
N LEU A 22 -9.19 -14.23 17.64
CA LEU A 22 -7.83 -14.70 17.86
C LEU A 22 -6.91 -13.53 18.23
N ARG A 23 -5.91 -13.73 19.10
CA ARG A 23 -4.89 -12.69 19.32
C ARG A 23 -3.90 -12.68 18.17
N TYR A 24 -3.39 -11.50 17.80
CA TYR A 24 -2.49 -11.33 16.66
C TYR A 24 -1.26 -12.26 16.71
N LYS A 25 -0.69 -12.52 17.90
CA LYS A 25 0.45 -13.45 18.07
C LYS A 25 0.12 -14.88 17.61
N TYR A 26 -1.08 -15.36 17.90
CA TYR A 26 -1.52 -16.68 17.48
C TYR A 26 -1.85 -16.72 15.98
N SER A 27 -2.39 -15.62 15.43
CA SER A 27 -2.60 -15.48 13.98
C SER A 27 -1.26 -15.54 13.24
N HIS A 28 -0.26 -14.77 13.68
CA HIS A 28 1.08 -14.80 13.10
C HIS A 28 1.71 -16.21 13.18
N ALA A 29 1.63 -16.88 14.33
CA ALA A 29 2.15 -18.23 14.48
C ALA A 29 1.50 -19.23 13.49
N ARG A 30 0.18 -19.15 13.30
CA ARG A 30 -0.55 -19.99 12.32
C ARG A 30 -0.13 -19.68 10.89
N LEU A 31 0.03 -18.41 10.54
CA LEU A 31 0.46 -17.99 9.21
C LEU A 31 1.88 -18.47 8.90
N VAL A 32 2.81 -18.36 9.85
CA VAL A 32 4.19 -18.89 9.71
C VAL A 32 4.17 -20.41 9.61
N GLN A 33 3.36 -21.10 10.42
CA GLN A 33 3.24 -22.56 10.36
C GLN A 33 2.72 -23.04 8.99
N ALA A 34 1.76 -22.33 8.40
CA ALA A 34 1.16 -22.72 7.12
C ALA A 34 1.97 -22.27 5.89
N CYS A 35 2.58 -21.10 5.94
CA CYS A 35 3.15 -20.42 4.77
C CYS A 35 4.67 -20.23 4.82
N GLY A 36 5.31 -20.56 5.96
CA GLY A 36 6.76 -20.45 6.14
C GLY A 36 7.27 -19.04 5.82
N GLU A 37 8.29 -18.97 4.96
CA GLU A 37 8.92 -17.71 4.54
C GLU A 37 7.99 -16.76 3.77
N GLN A 38 6.90 -17.27 3.21
CA GLN A 38 5.93 -16.41 2.51
C GLN A 38 5.00 -15.68 3.48
N ALA A 39 4.99 -16.07 4.77
CA ALA A 39 4.12 -15.47 5.76
C ALA A 39 4.44 -13.97 5.97
N PRO A 40 3.41 -13.14 6.23
CA PRO A 40 3.62 -11.75 6.59
C PRO A 40 4.38 -11.65 7.92
N SER A 41 5.18 -10.59 8.06
CA SER A 41 5.90 -10.33 9.31
C SER A 41 4.97 -10.08 10.50
N ASP A 42 5.44 -10.35 11.72
CA ASP A 42 4.72 -10.08 12.97
C ASP A 42 4.16 -8.64 13.03
N HIS A 43 4.96 -7.65 12.60
CA HIS A 43 4.55 -6.26 12.52
C HIS A 43 3.43 -6.02 11.50
N THR A 44 3.45 -6.70 10.36
CA THR A 44 2.37 -6.61 9.36
C THR A 44 1.06 -7.15 9.92
N VAL A 45 1.10 -8.33 10.56
CA VAL A 45 -0.08 -8.93 11.21
C VAL A 45 -0.62 -8.00 12.30
N PHE A 46 0.25 -7.48 13.16
CA PHE A 46 -0.13 -6.52 14.21
C PHE A 46 -0.83 -5.28 13.66
N ASN A 47 -0.30 -4.67 12.60
CA ASN A 47 -0.89 -3.47 12.00
C ASN A 47 -2.28 -3.74 11.42
N TRP A 48 -2.48 -4.87 10.74
CA TRP A 48 -3.82 -5.24 10.24
C TRP A 48 -4.82 -5.46 11.36
N PHE A 49 -4.42 -6.12 12.45
CA PHE A 49 -5.23 -6.23 13.66
C PHE A 49 -5.64 -4.85 14.21
N ARG A 50 -4.72 -3.89 14.23
CA ARG A 50 -4.99 -2.51 14.67
C ARG A 50 -5.96 -1.78 13.73
N GLU A 51 -5.84 -1.97 12.42
CA GLU A 51 -6.76 -1.38 11.44
C GLU A 51 -8.17 -1.96 11.58
N PHE A 52 -8.31 -3.27 11.79
CA PHE A 52 -9.61 -3.88 12.03
C PHE A 52 -10.27 -3.43 13.34
N GLN A 53 -9.47 -3.16 14.38
CA GLN A 53 -9.96 -2.52 15.62
C GLN A 53 -10.47 -1.09 15.41
N ARG A 54 -10.08 -0.43 14.32
CA ARG A 54 -10.53 0.92 13.93
C ARG A 54 -11.68 0.88 12.93
N ASP A 55 -12.33 -0.27 12.78
CA ASP A 55 -13.38 -0.54 11.79
C ASP A 55 -12.95 -0.33 10.32
N ASN A 56 -11.64 -0.38 10.04
CA ASN A 56 -11.11 -0.32 8.69
C ASN A 56 -10.95 -1.74 8.12
N PHE A 57 -11.98 -2.21 7.41
CA PHE A 57 -12.04 -3.56 6.86
C PHE A 57 -11.58 -3.68 5.40
N SER A 58 -11.01 -2.61 4.82
CA SER A 58 -10.52 -2.66 3.44
C SER A 58 -9.28 -3.54 3.36
N VAL A 59 -9.44 -4.75 2.81
CA VAL A 59 -8.35 -5.68 2.50
C VAL A 59 -7.49 -5.18 1.33
N GLN A 60 -8.06 -4.33 0.48
CA GLN A 60 -7.40 -3.71 -0.66
C GLN A 60 -6.45 -2.60 -0.21
N ASP A 61 -5.34 -2.43 -0.93
CA ASP A 61 -4.49 -1.24 -0.77
C ASP A 61 -5.35 0.01 -1.05
N ALA A 62 -5.37 0.95 -0.11
CA ALA A 62 -5.88 2.28 -0.40
C ALA A 62 -5.13 2.84 -1.62
N PRO A 63 -5.77 3.66 -2.48
CA PRO A 63 -5.08 4.29 -3.58
C PRO A 63 -3.83 4.96 -3.01
N ARG A 64 -2.66 4.52 -3.51
CA ARG A 64 -1.39 5.08 -3.05
C ARG A 64 -1.47 6.56 -3.33
N SER A 65 -1.34 7.38 -2.30
CA SER A 65 -1.03 8.79 -2.49
C SER A 65 0.31 8.82 -3.22
N GLY A 66 0.24 8.86 -4.56
CA GLY A 66 1.39 9.26 -5.34
C GLY A 66 1.81 10.64 -4.86
N ARG A 67 3.08 10.99 -5.09
CA ARG A 67 3.46 12.40 -5.05
C ARG A 67 2.46 13.13 -5.96
N PRO A 68 1.69 14.12 -5.47
CA PRO A 68 0.88 14.93 -6.38
C PRO A 68 1.84 15.44 -7.45
N SER A 69 1.53 15.18 -8.72
CA SER A 69 2.30 15.74 -9.83
C SER A 69 2.02 17.24 -9.84
N THR A 70 2.66 17.98 -8.94
CA THR A 70 2.57 19.44 -8.83
C THR A 70 3.24 20.14 -10.02
N SER A 71 3.72 19.40 -11.01
CA SER A 71 4.42 19.89 -12.20
C SER A 71 3.54 20.00 -13.45
N VAL A 72 2.27 19.57 -13.41
CA VAL A 72 1.42 19.53 -14.63
C VAL A 72 0.03 20.08 -14.34
N ASN A 73 -0.03 21.37 -14.01
CA ASN A 73 -1.27 22.14 -14.10
C ASN A 73 -1.28 22.75 -15.51
N GLU A 74 -2.45 22.87 -16.16
CA GLU A 74 -2.56 23.49 -17.49
C GLU A 74 -1.98 24.92 -17.51
N GLN A 75 -2.12 25.63 -16.38
CA GLN A 75 -1.49 26.93 -16.14
C GLN A 75 0.06 26.87 -16.14
N THR A 76 0.65 25.80 -15.62
CA THR A 76 2.11 25.59 -15.62
C THR A 76 2.60 25.22 -17.02
N ILE A 77 1.81 24.45 -17.78
CA ILE A 77 2.11 24.11 -19.19
C ILE A 77 2.09 25.37 -20.05
N ASP A 78 1.06 26.21 -19.92
CA ASP A 78 0.95 27.46 -20.67
C ASP A 78 2.04 28.46 -20.30
N ALA A 79 2.40 28.54 -19.01
CA ALA A 79 3.51 29.37 -18.57
C ALA A 79 4.85 28.89 -19.14
N VAL A 80 5.12 27.59 -19.12
CA VAL A 80 6.34 27.00 -19.71
C VAL A 80 6.35 27.17 -21.23
N ARG A 81 5.20 26.99 -21.90
CA ARG A 81 5.09 27.19 -23.35
C ARG A 81 5.40 28.64 -23.74
N LYS A 82 4.87 29.62 -23.00
CA LYS A 82 5.20 31.04 -23.21
C LYS A 82 6.68 31.33 -22.99
N ILE A 83 7.30 30.77 -21.96
CA ILE A 83 8.75 30.94 -21.70
C ILE A 83 9.58 30.36 -22.85
N ILE A 84 9.18 29.22 -23.42
CA ILE A 84 9.87 28.59 -24.57
C ILE A 84 9.66 29.40 -25.87
N GLU A 85 8.48 29.99 -26.05
CA GLU A 85 8.18 30.87 -27.20
C GLU A 85 8.93 32.22 -27.12
N ASP A 86 9.08 32.76 -25.91
CA ASP A 86 9.78 34.04 -25.67
C ASP A 86 11.32 33.88 -25.63
N ASP A 87 11.85 32.74 -25.17
CA ASP A 87 13.28 32.45 -25.11
C ASP A 87 13.60 30.96 -25.42
N PRO A 88 13.83 30.61 -26.70
CA PRO A 88 14.12 29.24 -27.12
C PRO A 88 15.53 28.75 -26.72
N HIS A 89 16.34 29.53 -26.00
CA HIS A 89 17.68 29.14 -25.54
C HIS A 89 17.84 29.01 -24.02
N SER A 90 16.74 29.02 -23.27
CA SER A 90 16.78 28.88 -21.82
C SER A 90 17.25 27.47 -21.40
N THR A 91 18.47 27.39 -20.86
CA THR A 91 19.04 26.17 -20.29
C THR A 91 18.73 26.13 -18.80
N TYR A 92 18.05 25.07 -18.34
CA TYR A 92 17.85 24.81 -16.90
C TYR A 92 19.22 24.73 -16.20
N GLN A 93 19.47 25.65 -15.26
CA GLN A 93 20.57 25.58 -14.29
C GLN A 93 20.08 24.87 -13.02
#